data_AF-A0A5C5V0N8-F1
#
_entry.id   AF-A0A5C5V0N8-F1
#
_cell.length_a   1.000
_cell.length_b   1.000
_cell.length_c   1.000
_cell.angle_alpha   90.00
_cell.angle_beta   90.00
_cell.angle_gamma   90.00
#
_symmetry.space_group_name_H-M   'P 1'
#
loop_
_entity.id
_entity.type
_entity.pdbx_description
1 polymer ?
#
loop_
_entity_poly.entity_id
_entity_poly.type
_entity_poly.pdbx_seq_one_letter_code
_entity_poly.pdbx_strand_id
1 'polypeptide(L)'
;MIPRDHRVRAVWAYVDSLDLTPLYRKIRVVEGSAGRDAVDPKNLMALWMFAIIEGISSARHLARLCKRDLAYLWICGDVGVNYHLLADFRTMHGEFLDELLTDTIATLLHQNIVTLETVAQDGMRVRASAGTSSFHRRQTLEKCREEAAAQVKKLRDESDDNSDTGVSDARRQAAQERAARELLERVNKALEELPEVQRQKDQQNKSKRKEARCSTTDPEARNMKMAGGGFRPAYNVQFATDAETRLIVGVDVTNNASDGNQMRPMHEKLCERYDKTPQHYIVDGGFASRGGITAVEQAGSQVTAPMTYVEQIEKRGGDPYQRRKKDNDEMAGFRERMKTEEAQNRLKQRPSIAEYPNAECRNRGLQQFRVRGREKVNAATLWYVITHNFLRMMSLGILKPA
;
A
#
# COMPACT_ATOMS: atom_id res chain seq x y z
N MET A 1 -0.21 -36.16 1.53
CA MET A 1 0.92 -35.55 0.80
C MET A 1 0.35 -34.52 -0.17
N ILE A 2 0.92 -33.32 -0.27
CA ILE A 2 0.43 -32.25 -1.17
C ILE A 2 0.73 -32.64 -2.64
N PRO A 3 -0.25 -32.56 -3.57
CA PRO A 3 -0.04 -32.83 -5.01
C PRO A 3 1.11 -32.01 -5.62
N ARG A 4 1.76 -32.51 -6.68
CA ARG A 4 2.92 -31.83 -7.32
C ARG A 4 2.52 -30.51 -8.00
N ASP A 5 1.32 -30.46 -8.54
CA ASP A 5 0.72 -29.31 -9.21
C ASP A 5 0.05 -28.31 -8.26
N HIS A 6 0.07 -28.58 -6.94
CA HIS A 6 -0.54 -27.69 -5.96
C HIS A 6 0.21 -26.36 -5.86
N ARG A 7 -0.52 -25.23 -5.95
CA ARG A 7 0.02 -23.86 -5.99
C ARG A 7 1.01 -23.52 -4.88
N VAL A 8 0.83 -24.11 -3.70
CA VAL A 8 1.74 -23.93 -2.55
C VAL A 8 3.19 -24.29 -2.87
N ARG A 9 3.42 -25.27 -3.76
CA ARG A 9 4.76 -25.70 -4.18
C ARG A 9 5.44 -24.64 -5.05
N ALA A 10 4.68 -24.00 -5.94
CA ALA A 10 5.19 -22.88 -6.73
C ALA A 10 5.56 -21.68 -5.85
N VAL A 11 4.75 -21.38 -4.82
CA VAL A 11 5.08 -20.35 -3.83
C VAL A 11 6.38 -20.71 -3.09
N TRP A 12 6.49 -21.96 -2.62
CA TRP A 12 7.68 -22.41 -1.90
C TRP A 12 8.94 -22.33 -2.75
N ALA A 13 8.89 -22.81 -4.00
CA ALA A 13 10.02 -22.76 -4.92
C ALA A 13 10.41 -21.32 -5.25
N TYR A 14 9.44 -20.42 -5.44
CA TYR A 14 9.74 -19.00 -5.63
C TYR A 14 10.42 -18.40 -4.41
N VAL A 15 9.87 -18.60 -3.21
CA VAL A 15 10.46 -18.09 -1.97
C VAL A 15 11.85 -18.67 -1.72
N ASP A 16 12.10 -19.92 -2.09
CA ASP A 16 13.42 -20.56 -2.03
C ASP A 16 14.46 -19.93 -2.98
N SER A 17 13.99 -19.36 -4.10
CA SER A 17 14.86 -18.65 -5.05
C SER A 17 15.22 -17.22 -4.63
N LEU A 18 14.56 -16.66 -3.61
CA LEU A 18 14.80 -15.29 -3.16
C LEU A 18 16.03 -15.21 -2.24
N ASP A 19 16.79 -14.13 -2.34
CA ASP A 19 17.79 -13.81 -1.34
C ASP A 19 17.12 -13.28 -0.06
N LEU A 20 16.95 -14.18 0.92
CA LEU A 20 16.40 -13.83 2.24
C LEU A 20 17.50 -13.49 3.26
N THR A 21 18.77 -13.39 2.85
CA THR A 21 19.90 -13.04 3.73
C THR A 21 19.63 -11.78 4.58
N PRO A 22 19.04 -10.69 4.05
CA PRO A 22 18.73 -9.51 4.86
C PRO A 22 17.76 -9.78 6.02
N LEU A 23 16.85 -10.76 5.87
CA LEU A 23 15.94 -11.16 6.94
C LEU A 23 16.64 -11.98 8.01
N TYR A 24 17.50 -12.93 7.60
CA TYR A 24 18.27 -13.76 8.54
C TYR A 24 19.24 -12.92 9.38
N ARG A 25 19.90 -11.91 8.81
CA ARG A 25 20.81 -11.01 9.55
C ARG A 25 20.13 -10.26 10.70
N LYS A 26 18.80 -10.06 10.63
CA LYS A 26 18.02 -9.39 11.69
C LYS A 26 17.69 -10.33 12.86
N ILE A 27 17.84 -11.64 12.68
CA ILE A 27 17.67 -12.62 13.75
C ILE A 27 18.89 -12.51 14.67
N ARG A 28 18.77 -11.71 15.74
CA ARG A 28 19.83 -11.55 16.72
C ARG A 28 20.05 -12.88 17.45
N VAL A 29 21.29 -13.37 17.45
CA VAL A 29 21.76 -14.27 18.51
C VAL A 29 21.83 -13.44 19.78
N VAL A 30 20.97 -13.72 20.76
CA VAL A 30 21.05 -13.11 22.09
C VAL A 30 21.87 -14.05 22.96
N GLU A 31 23.10 -13.66 23.33
CA GLU A 31 23.84 -14.37 24.37
C GLU A 31 23.07 -14.26 25.70
N GLY A 32 22.80 -15.40 26.35
CA GLY A 32 22.30 -15.43 27.73
C GLY A 32 21.00 -16.20 28.00
N SER A 33 20.29 -16.68 26.98
CA SER A 33 19.23 -17.70 27.17
C SER A 33 18.81 -18.31 25.82
N ALA A 34 18.67 -19.63 25.76
CA ALA A 34 18.06 -20.29 24.59
C ALA A 34 16.57 -19.90 24.53
N GLY A 35 16.26 -18.83 23.79
CA GLY A 35 14.91 -18.54 23.37
C GLY A 35 14.37 -19.69 22.49
N ARG A 36 13.05 -19.71 22.27
CA ARG A 36 12.44 -20.63 21.31
C ARG A 36 13.10 -20.45 19.93
N ASP A 37 13.37 -21.55 19.24
CA ASP A 37 13.94 -21.53 17.89
C ASP A 37 13.21 -20.49 17.02
N ALA A 38 13.99 -19.60 16.40
CA ALA A 38 13.44 -18.59 15.51
C ALA A 38 12.79 -19.30 14.32
N VAL A 39 11.52 -18.96 14.05
CA VAL A 39 10.84 -19.48 12.87
C VAL A 39 11.56 -18.94 11.64
N ASP A 40 11.89 -19.85 10.72
CA ASP A 40 12.55 -19.52 9.47
C ASP A 40 11.76 -18.42 8.69
N PRO A 41 12.39 -17.26 8.37
CA PRO A 41 11.82 -16.23 7.51
C PRO A 41 11.24 -16.77 6.19
N LYS A 42 11.82 -17.84 5.63
CA LYS A 42 11.32 -18.53 4.44
C LYS A 42 9.89 -19.05 4.66
N ASN A 43 9.63 -19.67 5.81
CA ASN A 43 8.29 -20.15 6.16
C ASN A 43 7.32 -18.98 6.28
N LEU A 44 7.72 -17.90 6.96
CA LEU A 44 6.86 -16.72 7.16
C LEU A 44 6.54 -16.00 5.84
N MET A 45 7.51 -15.91 4.93
CA MET A 45 7.35 -15.38 3.57
C MET A 45 6.36 -16.22 2.76
N ALA A 46 6.58 -17.54 2.69
CA ALA A 46 5.69 -18.46 1.96
C ALA A 46 4.27 -18.46 2.53
N LEU A 47 4.11 -18.42 3.86
CA LEU A 47 2.80 -18.34 4.51
C LEU A 47 2.03 -17.07 4.13
N TRP A 48 2.69 -15.91 4.12
CA TRP A 48 2.01 -14.65 3.77
C TRP A 48 1.68 -14.56 2.28
N MET A 49 2.58 -14.97 1.40
CA MET A 49 2.30 -15.02 -0.03
C MET A 49 1.14 -15.97 -0.34
N PHE A 50 1.16 -17.20 0.22
CA PHE A 50 0.10 -18.18 0.00
C PHE A 50 -1.24 -17.72 0.60
N ALA A 51 -1.23 -17.11 1.78
CA ALA A 51 -2.43 -16.52 2.38
C ALA A 51 -3.06 -15.45 1.49
N ILE A 52 -2.26 -14.55 0.91
CA ILE A 52 -2.78 -13.50 0.01
C ILE A 52 -3.35 -14.12 -1.27
N ILE A 53 -2.68 -15.14 -1.83
CA ILE A 53 -3.20 -15.88 -2.99
C ILE A 53 -4.62 -16.40 -2.73
N GLU A 54 -4.89 -16.85 -1.51
CA GLU A 54 -6.18 -17.39 -1.08
C GLU A 54 -7.14 -16.33 -0.49
N GLY A 55 -6.78 -15.05 -0.53
CA GLY A 55 -7.65 -13.98 -0.04
C GLY A 55 -7.62 -13.74 1.47
N ILE A 56 -6.62 -14.28 2.18
CA ILE A 56 -6.50 -14.25 3.64
C ILE A 56 -5.56 -13.14 4.09
N SER A 57 -6.11 -12.12 4.75
CA SER A 57 -5.35 -10.94 5.23
C SER A 57 -5.19 -10.85 6.75
N SER A 58 -5.73 -11.82 7.49
CA SER A 58 -5.74 -11.83 8.96
C SER A 58 -4.68 -12.79 9.51
N ALA A 59 -3.73 -12.26 10.28
CA ALA A 59 -2.69 -13.06 10.95
C ALA A 59 -3.29 -14.13 11.89
N ARG A 60 -4.43 -13.83 12.54
CA ARG A 60 -5.14 -14.81 13.38
C ARG A 60 -5.83 -15.90 12.54
N HIS A 61 -6.31 -15.56 11.34
CA HIS A 61 -6.86 -16.57 10.45
C HIS A 61 -5.74 -17.46 9.93
N LEU A 62 -4.65 -16.87 9.45
CA LEU A 62 -3.46 -17.58 9.00
C LEU A 62 -2.89 -18.52 10.08
N ALA A 63 -2.73 -18.05 11.32
CA ALA A 63 -2.28 -18.90 12.43
C ALA A 63 -3.23 -20.07 12.74
N ARG A 64 -4.54 -19.96 12.46
CA ARG A 64 -5.47 -21.09 12.58
C ARG A 64 -5.30 -22.08 11.44
N LEU A 65 -5.01 -21.61 10.23
CA LEU A 65 -4.75 -22.45 9.06
C LEU A 65 -3.44 -23.25 9.23
N CYS A 66 -2.39 -22.63 9.76
CA CYS A 66 -1.14 -23.29 10.15
C CYS A 66 -1.30 -24.46 11.14
N LYS A 67 -2.49 -24.64 11.74
CA LYS A 67 -2.76 -25.74 12.69
C LYS A 67 -3.68 -26.83 12.14
N ARG A 68 -4.32 -26.62 10.99
CA ARG A 68 -5.41 -27.50 10.52
C ARG A 68 -5.41 -27.77 9.03
N ASP A 69 -4.88 -26.84 8.23
CA ASP A 69 -4.93 -26.92 6.78
C ASP A 69 -3.64 -27.54 6.25
N LEU A 70 -3.78 -28.54 5.38
CA LEU A 70 -2.65 -29.34 4.91
C LEU A 70 -1.60 -28.52 4.15
N ALA A 71 -2.01 -27.52 3.36
CA ALA A 71 -1.06 -26.71 2.60
C ALA A 71 -0.23 -25.80 3.52
N TYR A 72 -0.87 -25.23 4.53
CA TYR A 72 -0.20 -24.39 5.53
C TYR A 72 0.66 -25.23 6.49
N LEU A 73 0.17 -26.39 6.92
CA LEU A 73 0.97 -27.35 7.68
C LEU A 73 2.21 -27.80 6.90
N TRP A 74 2.07 -28.02 5.59
CA TRP A 74 3.21 -28.36 4.74
C TRP A 74 4.27 -27.24 4.67
N ILE A 75 3.85 -25.97 4.60
CA ILE A 75 4.80 -24.83 4.71
C ILE A 75 5.43 -24.76 6.10
N CYS A 76 4.64 -24.95 7.16
CA CYS A 76 5.12 -24.88 8.53
C CYS A 76 6.07 -26.04 8.90
N GLY A 77 5.89 -27.21 8.27
CA GLY A 77 6.47 -28.46 8.75
C GLY A 77 6.01 -28.74 10.18
N ASP A 78 6.97 -28.87 11.09
CA ASP A 78 6.73 -29.07 12.54
C ASP A 78 6.83 -27.76 13.36
N VAL A 79 7.05 -26.63 12.70
CA VAL A 79 7.27 -25.35 13.39
C VAL A 79 5.95 -24.68 13.76
N GLY A 80 5.71 -24.53 15.05
CA GLY A 80 4.53 -23.85 15.58
C GLY A 80 4.56 -22.33 15.35
N VAL A 81 3.71 -21.82 14.45
CA VAL A 81 3.59 -20.40 14.15
C VAL A 81 2.42 -19.76 14.91
N ASN A 82 2.66 -18.61 15.55
CA ASN A 82 1.63 -17.85 16.27
C ASN A 82 1.27 -16.54 15.53
N TYR A 83 0.11 -15.97 15.88
CA TYR A 83 -0.42 -14.81 15.16
C TYR A 83 0.34 -13.50 15.40
N HIS A 84 1.01 -13.34 16.55
CA HIS A 84 1.83 -12.16 16.82
C HIS A 84 3.03 -12.14 15.89
N LEU A 85 3.75 -13.26 15.82
CA LEU A 85 4.88 -13.44 14.90
C LEU A 85 4.49 -13.13 13.45
N LEU A 86 3.37 -13.68 12.97
CA LEU A 86 2.86 -13.40 11.62
C LEU A 86 2.51 -11.92 11.44
N ALA A 87 1.83 -11.31 12.41
CA ALA A 87 1.43 -9.91 12.33
C ALA A 87 2.65 -8.97 12.30
N ASP A 88 3.65 -9.25 13.14
CA ASP A 88 4.88 -8.48 13.24
C ASP A 88 5.68 -8.62 11.94
N PHE A 89 5.94 -9.85 11.48
CA PHE A 89 6.69 -10.12 10.25
C PHE A 89 6.10 -9.44 9.02
N ARG A 90 4.75 -9.38 8.93
CA ARG A 90 4.07 -8.67 7.83
C ARG A 90 4.43 -7.18 7.75
N THR A 91 4.72 -6.56 8.89
CA THR A 91 4.87 -5.10 8.99
C THR A 91 6.29 -4.62 9.22
N MET A 92 7.18 -5.45 9.77
CA MET A 92 8.55 -5.05 10.15
C MET A 92 9.55 -4.97 8.98
N HIS A 93 9.22 -5.54 7.82
CA HIS A 93 10.16 -5.72 6.71
C HIS A 93 9.79 -4.91 5.47
N GLY A 94 9.18 -3.73 5.63
CA GLY A 94 8.74 -2.88 4.53
C GLY A 94 9.86 -2.53 3.53
N GLU A 95 11.03 -2.14 4.05
CA GLU A 95 12.22 -1.82 3.23
C GLU A 95 12.66 -3.03 2.38
N PHE A 96 12.81 -4.20 3.01
CA PHE A 96 13.18 -5.43 2.31
C PHE A 96 12.18 -5.79 1.21
N LEU A 97 10.87 -5.61 1.44
CA LEU A 97 9.85 -5.90 0.42
C LEU A 97 9.91 -4.90 -0.75
N ASP A 98 10.26 -3.65 -0.48
CA ASP A 98 10.43 -2.62 -1.52
C ASP A 98 11.71 -2.83 -2.33
N GLU A 99 12.80 -3.25 -1.69
CA GLU A 99 14.03 -3.71 -2.33
C GLU A 99 13.77 -4.95 -3.19
N LEU A 100 13.07 -5.95 -2.65
CA LEU A 100 12.72 -7.17 -3.39
C LEU A 100 11.90 -6.87 -4.65
N LEU A 101 10.95 -5.93 -4.57
CA LEU A 101 10.22 -5.45 -5.75
C LEU A 101 11.18 -4.83 -6.76
N THR A 102 12.08 -3.97 -6.29
CA THR A 102 13.07 -3.27 -7.11
C THR A 102 13.98 -4.27 -7.84
N ASP A 103 14.58 -5.21 -7.13
CA ASP A 103 15.49 -6.22 -7.67
C ASP A 103 14.79 -7.14 -8.67
N THR A 104 13.54 -7.53 -8.38
CA THR A 104 12.74 -8.35 -9.29
C THR A 104 12.50 -7.62 -10.61
N ILE A 105 12.05 -6.36 -10.57
CA ILE A 105 11.79 -5.59 -11.79
C ILE A 105 13.08 -5.24 -12.52
N ALA A 106 14.16 -4.88 -11.81
CA ALA A 106 15.47 -4.62 -12.40
C ALA A 106 16.03 -5.86 -13.14
N THR A 107 15.85 -7.05 -12.56
CA THR A 107 16.24 -8.31 -13.22
C THR A 107 15.45 -8.53 -14.51
N LEU A 108 14.14 -8.28 -14.49
CA LEU A 108 13.28 -8.44 -15.67
C LEU A 108 13.56 -7.37 -16.74
N LEU A 109 13.98 -6.17 -16.34
CA LEU A 109 14.46 -5.12 -17.23
C LEU A 109 15.75 -5.54 -17.94
N HIS A 110 16.72 -6.07 -17.20
CA HIS A 110 17.97 -6.57 -17.76
C HIS A 110 17.74 -7.73 -18.76
N GLN A 111 16.69 -8.53 -18.53
CA GLN A 111 16.26 -9.61 -19.44
C GLN A 111 15.38 -9.15 -20.60
N ASN A 112 15.06 -7.85 -20.70
CA ASN A 112 14.12 -7.27 -21.68
C ASN A 112 12.70 -7.87 -21.64
N ILE A 113 12.31 -8.45 -20.50
CA ILE A 113 10.95 -8.97 -20.29
C ILE A 113 10.01 -7.82 -19.90
N VAL A 114 10.49 -6.93 -19.04
CA VAL A 114 9.83 -5.65 -18.73
C VAL A 114 10.58 -4.56 -19.48
N THR A 115 9.88 -3.69 -20.19
CA THR A 115 10.53 -2.60 -20.94
C THR A 115 10.37 -1.25 -20.26
N LEU A 116 9.34 -1.06 -19.43
CA LEU A 116 8.91 0.25 -18.91
C LEU A 116 8.61 1.27 -20.02
N GLU A 117 8.45 0.85 -21.27
CA GLU A 117 8.19 1.77 -22.38
C GLU A 117 6.84 2.47 -22.19
N THR A 118 5.81 1.69 -21.86
CA THR A 118 4.49 2.20 -21.51
C THR A 118 4.14 1.78 -20.09
N VAL A 119 3.88 2.77 -19.24
CA VAL A 119 3.45 2.58 -17.85
C VAL A 119 2.06 3.19 -17.68
N ALA A 120 1.16 2.46 -17.03
CA ALA A 120 -0.12 3.02 -16.59
C ALA A 120 -0.19 3.13 -15.07
N GLN A 121 -0.66 4.27 -14.57
CA GLN A 121 -0.87 4.51 -13.14
C GLN A 121 -2.36 4.62 -12.83
N ASP A 122 -2.78 3.96 -11.75
CA ASP A 122 -4.12 4.09 -11.20
C ASP A 122 -4.12 3.99 -9.67
N GLY A 123 -5.13 4.62 -9.07
CA GLY A 123 -5.30 4.73 -7.64
C GLY A 123 -6.47 3.90 -7.13
N MET A 124 -6.30 3.23 -5.99
CA MET A 124 -7.39 2.56 -5.30
C MET A 124 -7.46 2.94 -3.82
N ARG A 125 -8.65 3.41 -3.42
CA ARG A 125 -8.96 3.66 -2.01
C ARG A 125 -9.25 2.34 -1.28
N VAL A 126 -8.53 2.09 -0.19
CA VAL A 126 -8.64 0.89 0.66
C VAL A 126 -9.00 1.31 2.07
N ARG A 127 -9.96 0.62 2.70
CA ARG A 127 -10.39 0.99 4.06
C ARG A 127 -9.24 0.85 5.05
N ALA A 128 -9.09 1.83 5.93
CA ALA A 128 -8.14 1.78 7.04
C ALA A 128 -8.65 0.88 8.17
N SER A 129 -7.78 0.54 9.12
CA SER A 129 -8.16 -0.18 10.34
C SER A 129 -8.69 0.78 11.42
N ALA A 130 -9.66 1.62 11.04
CA ALA A 130 -10.30 2.62 11.89
C ALA A 130 -11.80 2.78 11.57
N GLY A 131 -12.58 3.15 12.59
CA GLY A 131 -14.00 3.49 12.46
C GLY A 131 -14.23 4.99 12.31
N THR A 132 -15.31 5.41 11.64
CA THR A 132 -15.64 6.82 11.46
C THR A 132 -15.82 7.56 12.80
N SER A 133 -16.32 6.87 13.83
CA SER A 133 -16.49 7.42 15.18
C SER A 133 -15.19 7.80 15.88
N SER A 134 -14.04 7.29 15.42
CA SER A 134 -12.73 7.63 15.97
C SER A 134 -12.20 8.99 15.53
N PHE A 135 -12.88 9.68 14.59
CA PHE A 135 -12.43 10.96 14.04
C PHE A 135 -12.93 12.13 14.86
N HIS A 136 -12.00 12.80 15.55
CA HIS A 136 -12.28 13.87 16.50
C HIS A 136 -11.60 15.19 16.09
N ARG A 137 -12.18 16.30 16.56
CA ARG A 137 -11.62 17.65 16.40
C ARG A 137 -10.59 17.92 17.50
N ARG A 138 -9.81 19.00 17.35
CA ARG A 138 -8.73 19.38 18.29
C ARG A 138 -9.14 19.30 19.75
N GLN A 139 -10.20 19.99 20.16
CA GLN A 139 -10.64 20.04 21.56
C GLN A 139 -10.92 18.64 22.15
N THR A 140 -11.59 17.77 21.37
CA THR A 140 -11.85 16.40 21.82
C THR A 140 -10.57 15.55 21.85
N LEU A 141 -9.64 15.74 20.91
CA LEU A 141 -8.35 15.05 20.92
C LEU A 141 -7.48 15.47 22.11
N GLU A 142 -7.47 16.75 22.47
CA GLU A 142 -6.78 17.26 23.67
C GLU A 142 -7.34 16.62 24.94
N LYS A 143 -8.67 16.53 25.06
CA LYS A 143 -9.31 15.80 26.16
C LYS A 143 -8.95 14.31 26.18
N CYS A 144 -9.00 13.64 25.02
CA CYS A 144 -8.57 12.24 24.93
C CYS A 144 -7.09 12.04 25.30
N ARG A 145 -6.23 13.02 25.01
CA ARG A 145 -4.81 12.98 25.39
C ARG A 145 -4.66 13.06 26.91
N GLU A 146 -5.38 13.97 27.55
CA GLU A 146 -5.39 14.11 29.02
C GLU A 146 -5.88 12.83 29.70
N GLU A 147 -7.00 12.27 29.24
CA GLU A 147 -7.55 11.00 29.75
C GLU A 147 -6.57 9.84 29.56
N ALA A 148 -5.95 9.71 28.37
CA ALA A 148 -4.98 8.65 28.09
C ALA A 148 -3.69 8.82 28.92
N ALA A 149 -3.20 10.05 29.11
CA ALA A 149 -2.03 10.33 29.94
C ALA A 149 -2.30 10.01 31.41
N ALA A 150 -3.47 10.37 31.94
CA ALA A 150 -3.89 10.02 33.28
C ALA A 150 -3.99 8.50 33.47
N GLN A 151 -4.52 7.78 32.47
CA GLN A 151 -4.61 6.31 32.50
C GLN A 151 -3.22 5.65 32.49
N VAL A 152 -2.29 6.12 31.64
CA VAL A 152 -0.91 5.62 31.62
C VAL A 152 -0.23 5.84 32.98
N LYS A 153 -0.37 7.03 33.55
CA LYS A 153 0.18 7.35 34.87
C LYS A 153 -0.39 6.41 35.94
N LYS A 154 -1.72 6.27 36.00
CA LYS A 154 -2.39 5.40 36.96
C LYS A 154 -1.91 3.94 36.87
N LEU A 155 -1.83 3.38 35.66
CA LEU A 155 -1.38 1.99 35.47
C LEU A 155 0.10 1.79 35.83
N ARG A 156 0.93 2.83 35.65
CA ARG A 156 2.33 2.81 36.07
C ARG A 156 2.46 2.83 37.59
N ASP A 157 1.76 3.75 38.24
CA ASP A 157 1.74 3.86 39.71
C ASP A 157 1.24 2.53 40.35
N GLU A 158 0.16 1.93 39.81
CA GLU A 158 -0.36 0.63 40.25
C GLU A 158 0.62 -0.55 40.04
N SER A 159 1.48 -0.46 39.02
CA SER A 159 2.49 -1.48 38.73
C SER A 159 3.71 -1.35 39.63
N ASP A 160 4.09 -0.12 40.01
CA ASP A 160 5.20 0.14 40.92
C ASP A 160 4.82 -0.28 42.36
N ASP A 161 3.55 -0.15 42.74
CA ASP A 161 3.02 -0.56 44.06
C ASP A 161 2.78 -2.08 44.21
N ASN A 162 2.58 -2.82 43.11
CA ASN A 162 2.25 -4.26 43.12
C ASN A 162 3.38 -5.16 42.59
N SER A 163 4.53 -5.16 43.27
CA SER A 163 5.70 -5.98 42.89
C SER A 163 5.55 -7.49 43.14
N ASP A 164 4.50 -7.96 43.83
CA ASP A 164 4.33 -9.35 44.27
C ASP A 164 3.11 -10.07 43.64
N THR A 165 2.81 -9.79 42.36
CA THR A 165 1.68 -10.41 41.63
C THR A 165 2.08 -11.67 40.86
N GLY A 166 1.17 -12.65 40.77
CA GLY A 166 1.39 -13.88 40.01
C GLY A 166 1.61 -13.65 38.50
N VAL A 167 2.31 -14.58 37.83
CA VAL A 167 2.75 -14.46 36.42
C VAL A 167 1.61 -14.13 35.43
N SER A 168 0.38 -14.61 35.66
CA SER A 168 -0.78 -14.30 34.81
C SER A 168 -1.25 -12.86 34.95
N ASP A 169 -1.25 -12.33 36.17
CA ASP A 169 -1.69 -10.96 36.46
C ASP A 169 -0.65 -9.93 36.00
N ALA A 170 0.64 -10.22 36.18
CA ALA A 170 1.72 -9.40 35.63
C ALA A 170 1.64 -9.27 34.10
N ARG A 171 1.34 -10.36 33.38
CA ARG A 171 1.15 -10.32 31.91
C ARG A 171 -0.06 -9.48 31.51
N ARG A 172 -1.15 -9.53 32.29
CA ARG A 172 -2.36 -8.75 32.03
C ARG A 172 -2.11 -7.26 32.28
N GLN A 173 -1.45 -6.92 33.39
CA GLN A 173 -1.06 -5.54 33.72
C GLN A 173 -0.15 -4.95 32.64
N ALA A 174 0.91 -5.67 32.25
CA ALA A 174 1.83 -5.23 31.19
C ALA A 174 1.10 -5.02 29.84
N ALA A 175 0.12 -5.86 29.51
CA ALA A 175 -0.69 -5.69 28.30
C ALA A 175 -1.60 -4.45 28.38
N GLN A 176 -2.20 -4.18 29.53
CA GLN A 176 -3.04 -2.99 29.76
C GLN A 176 -2.20 -1.70 29.69
N GLU A 177 -1.04 -1.68 30.35
CA GLU A 177 -0.12 -0.54 30.33
C GLU A 177 0.40 -0.26 28.91
N ARG A 178 0.77 -1.31 28.16
CA ARG A 178 1.14 -1.17 26.75
C ARG A 178 0.00 -0.59 25.91
N ALA A 179 -1.23 -1.10 26.07
CA ALA A 179 -2.38 -0.60 25.34
C ALA A 179 -2.69 0.88 25.65
N ALA A 180 -2.52 1.29 26.91
CA ALA A 180 -2.69 2.69 27.33
C ALA A 180 -1.60 3.60 26.72
N ARG A 181 -0.34 3.17 26.74
CA ARG A 181 0.77 3.89 26.08
C ARG A 181 0.54 4.05 24.58
N GLU A 182 0.18 2.96 23.89
CA GLU A 182 -0.12 2.99 22.45
C GLU A 182 -1.35 3.87 22.14
N LEU A 183 -2.31 3.99 23.04
CA LEU A 183 -3.42 4.94 22.88
C LEU A 183 -2.93 6.38 22.98
N LEU A 184 -2.16 6.71 24.02
CA LEU A 184 -1.61 8.05 24.20
C LEU A 184 -0.75 8.49 23.00
N GLU A 185 0.13 7.61 22.52
CA GLU A 185 0.96 7.84 21.34
C GLU A 185 0.11 8.13 20.09
N ARG A 186 -0.95 7.34 19.85
CA ARG A 186 -1.86 7.58 18.73
C ARG A 186 -2.60 8.91 18.85
N VAL A 187 -3.05 9.28 20.04
CA VAL A 187 -3.74 10.57 20.23
C VAL A 187 -2.77 11.74 20.01
N ASN A 188 -1.53 11.65 20.49
CA ASN A 188 -0.50 12.64 20.23
C ASN A 188 -0.23 12.78 18.72
N LYS A 189 -0.02 11.66 18.01
CA LYS A 189 0.15 11.66 16.56
C LYS A 189 -1.08 12.24 15.85
N ALA A 190 -2.29 11.99 16.33
CA ALA A 190 -3.51 12.58 15.77
C ALA A 190 -3.55 14.11 15.91
N LEU A 191 -3.03 14.66 17.01
CA LEU A 191 -2.87 16.10 17.22
C LEU A 191 -1.78 16.69 16.31
N GLU A 192 -0.68 15.97 16.11
CA GLU A 192 0.41 16.36 15.19
C GLU A 192 -0.04 16.39 13.73
N GLU A 193 -0.92 15.48 13.32
CA GLU A 193 -1.46 15.40 11.96
C GLU A 193 -2.49 16.52 11.66
N LEU A 194 -3.16 17.07 12.68
CA LEU A 194 -4.26 18.02 12.50
C LEU A 194 -3.92 19.27 11.66
N PRO A 195 -2.79 19.97 11.90
CA PRO A 195 -2.42 21.12 11.10
C PRO A 195 -2.31 20.79 9.61
N GLU A 196 -1.71 19.64 9.27
CA GLU A 196 -1.59 19.21 7.89
C GLU A 196 -2.95 18.87 7.27
N VAL A 197 -3.81 18.17 8.00
CA VAL A 197 -5.19 17.90 7.56
C VAL A 197 -5.97 19.19 7.32
N GLN A 198 -5.75 20.21 8.15
CA GLN A 198 -6.38 21.52 7.99
C GLN A 198 -5.85 22.22 6.74
N ARG A 199 -4.54 22.25 6.52
CA ARG A 199 -3.92 22.82 5.30
C ARG A 199 -4.48 22.18 4.03
N GLN A 200 -4.55 20.85 3.98
CA GLN A 200 -5.07 20.12 2.82
C GLN A 200 -6.55 20.44 2.55
N LYS A 201 -7.37 20.53 3.61
CA LYS A 201 -8.79 20.93 3.48
C LYS A 201 -8.95 22.35 2.95
N ASP A 202 -8.16 23.29 3.46
CA ASP A 202 -8.24 24.70 3.10
C ASP A 202 -7.84 24.93 1.63
N GLN A 203 -6.90 24.12 1.12
CA GLN A 203 -6.54 24.10 -0.30
C GLN A 203 -7.65 23.52 -1.19
N GLN A 204 -8.38 22.50 -0.73
CA GLN A 204 -9.42 21.82 -1.51
C GLN A 204 -10.78 22.52 -1.50
N ASN A 205 -11.17 23.19 -0.41
CA ASN A 205 -12.50 23.77 -0.25
C ASN A 205 -12.44 25.16 0.43
N LYS A 206 -12.07 26.19 -0.36
CA LYS A 206 -12.03 27.59 0.11
C LYS A 206 -13.36 28.11 0.69
N SER A 207 -14.49 27.53 0.28
CA SER A 207 -15.84 28.02 0.62
C SER A 207 -16.47 27.41 1.88
N LYS A 208 -15.93 26.32 2.45
CA LYS A 208 -16.45 25.67 3.67
C LYS A 208 -15.31 25.27 4.59
N ARG A 209 -14.88 26.20 5.46
CA ARG A 209 -13.91 25.97 6.54
C ARG A 209 -14.49 25.08 7.65
N LYS A 210 -14.68 23.78 7.36
CA LYS A 210 -15.00 22.80 8.39
C LYS A 210 -13.71 22.35 9.06
N GLU A 211 -13.68 22.40 10.39
CA GLU A 211 -12.56 21.96 11.21
C GLU A 211 -12.04 20.57 10.79
N ALA A 212 -10.71 20.44 10.75
CA ALA A 212 -10.01 19.18 10.57
C ALA A 212 -10.39 18.17 11.66
N ARG A 213 -10.35 16.89 11.27
CA ARG A 213 -10.59 15.76 12.17
C ARG A 213 -9.54 14.70 11.91
N CYS A 214 -8.95 14.17 12.97
CA CYS A 214 -8.00 13.06 12.93
C CYS A 214 -8.52 11.91 13.78
N SER A 215 -8.08 10.69 13.46
CA SER A 215 -8.52 9.48 14.15
C SER A 215 -7.70 9.22 15.41
N THR A 216 -8.35 8.91 16.52
CA THR A 216 -7.70 8.35 17.73
C THR A 216 -7.30 6.88 17.54
N THR A 217 -7.81 6.23 16.48
CA THR A 217 -7.51 4.83 16.16
C THR A 217 -6.37 4.70 15.15
N ASP A 218 -6.42 5.45 14.05
CA ASP A 218 -5.42 5.43 12.99
C ASP A 218 -5.12 6.86 12.50
N PRO A 219 -4.20 7.58 13.18
CA PRO A 219 -4.00 9.03 13.01
C PRO A 219 -3.72 9.48 11.57
N GLU A 220 -3.07 8.63 10.78
CA GLU A 220 -2.66 8.94 9.41
C GLU A 220 -3.75 8.64 8.37
N ALA A 221 -4.84 7.96 8.75
CA ALA A 221 -5.96 7.68 7.85
C ALA A 221 -6.79 8.95 7.56
N ARG A 222 -7.44 9.02 6.39
CA ARG A 222 -8.39 10.10 6.05
C ARG A 222 -9.76 9.55 5.68
N ASN A 223 -10.79 10.37 5.87
CA ASN A 223 -12.12 10.06 5.36
C ASN A 223 -12.16 10.32 3.85
N MET A 224 -12.22 9.24 3.07
CA MET A 224 -12.24 9.31 1.61
C MET A 224 -13.57 8.77 1.07
N LYS A 225 -14.00 9.30 -0.10
CA LYS A 225 -15.19 8.80 -0.80
C LYS A 225 -14.88 7.44 -1.40
N MET A 226 -15.59 6.39 -0.98
CA MET A 226 -15.42 5.05 -1.52
C MET A 226 -16.19 4.89 -2.84
N ALA A 227 -15.88 3.84 -3.61
CA ALA A 227 -16.57 3.55 -4.88
C ALA A 227 -18.10 3.42 -4.71
N GLY A 228 -18.57 2.84 -3.60
CA GLY A 228 -19.99 2.75 -3.24
C GLY A 228 -20.63 4.05 -2.74
N GLY A 229 -20.02 5.22 -2.98
CA GLY A 229 -20.56 6.54 -2.64
C GLY A 229 -20.39 6.99 -1.18
N GLY A 230 -20.28 6.06 -0.23
CA GLY A 230 -20.07 6.39 1.20
C GLY A 230 -18.66 6.87 1.53
N PHE A 231 -18.51 7.67 2.58
CA PHE A 231 -17.21 8.07 3.12
C PHE A 231 -16.75 7.12 4.22
N ARG A 232 -15.50 6.67 4.13
CA ARG A 232 -14.90 5.78 5.14
C ARG A 232 -13.45 6.20 5.42
N PRO A 233 -12.92 5.91 6.63
CA PRO A 233 -11.49 5.98 6.88
C PRO A 233 -10.76 5.06 5.91
N ALA A 234 -9.78 5.61 5.18
CA ALA A 234 -9.10 4.93 4.10
C ALA A 234 -7.70 5.50 3.87
N TYR A 235 -6.91 4.74 3.11
CA TYR A 235 -5.70 5.17 2.43
C TYR A 235 -5.91 5.06 0.93
N ASN A 236 -5.15 5.84 0.17
CA ASN A 236 -5.10 5.78 -1.27
C ASN A 236 -3.83 5.03 -1.70
N VAL A 237 -4.00 3.83 -2.25
CA VAL A 237 -2.91 3.01 -2.79
C VAL A 237 -2.73 3.36 -4.25
N GLN A 238 -1.49 3.58 -4.68
CA GLN A 238 -1.13 3.93 -6.05
C GLN A 238 -0.27 2.81 -6.64
N PHE A 239 -0.66 2.30 -7.81
CA PHE A 239 0.17 1.37 -8.57
C PHE A 239 0.54 1.99 -9.90
N ALA A 240 1.83 1.89 -10.25
CA ALA A 240 2.31 2.02 -11.61
C ALA A 240 2.59 0.63 -12.17
N THR A 241 2.08 0.35 -13.36
CA THR A 241 2.07 -0.99 -13.97
C THR A 241 2.63 -0.92 -15.38
N ASP A 242 3.54 -1.84 -15.71
CA ASP A 242 4.06 -2.03 -17.06
C ASP A 242 2.97 -2.58 -18.00
N ALA A 243 2.84 -1.99 -19.20
CA ALA A 243 1.74 -2.28 -20.13
C ALA A 243 1.73 -3.71 -20.66
N GLU A 244 2.90 -4.24 -21.02
CA GLU A 244 3.02 -5.54 -21.69
C GLU A 244 2.84 -6.70 -20.69
N THR A 245 3.50 -6.60 -19.55
CA THR A 245 3.53 -7.69 -18.57
C THR A 245 2.40 -7.62 -17.54
N ARG A 246 1.87 -6.42 -17.31
CA ARG A 246 0.95 -6.08 -16.19
C ARG A 246 1.58 -6.34 -14.82
N LEU A 247 2.90 -6.30 -14.75
CA LEU A 247 3.65 -6.29 -13.50
C LEU A 247 3.57 -4.89 -12.89
N ILE A 248 3.31 -4.84 -11.59
CA ILE A 248 3.37 -3.59 -10.84
C ILE A 248 4.85 -3.26 -10.66
N VAL A 249 5.27 -2.09 -11.15
CA VAL A 249 6.66 -1.63 -11.17
C VAL A 249 6.90 -0.50 -10.16
N GLY A 250 5.84 0.16 -9.72
CA GLY A 250 5.88 1.19 -8.68
C GLY A 250 4.67 1.11 -7.77
N VAL A 251 4.89 1.39 -6.48
CA VAL A 251 3.85 1.43 -5.46
C VAL A 251 4.06 2.62 -4.53
N ASP A 252 2.95 3.23 -4.13
CA ASP A 252 2.91 4.22 -3.07
C ASP A 252 1.60 4.13 -2.28
N VAL A 253 1.63 4.59 -1.03
CA VAL A 253 0.45 4.69 -0.16
C VAL A 253 0.38 6.10 0.38
N THR A 254 -0.68 6.81 0.02
CA THR A 254 -0.88 8.19 0.45
C THR A 254 -2.15 8.33 1.29
N ASN A 255 -2.17 9.38 2.09
CA ASN A 255 -3.34 9.80 2.84
C ASN A 255 -4.12 10.90 2.09
N ASN A 256 -3.77 11.19 0.83
CA ASN A 256 -4.54 12.13 0.00
C ASN A 256 -5.76 11.42 -0.62
N ALA A 257 -6.93 12.02 -0.47
CA ALA A 257 -8.17 11.48 -1.03
C ALA A 257 -8.25 11.60 -2.56
N SER A 258 -7.48 12.53 -3.13
CA SER A 258 -7.43 12.82 -4.56
C SER A 258 -6.19 12.21 -5.19
N ASP A 259 -6.36 11.70 -6.40
CA ASP A 259 -5.26 11.25 -7.28
C ASP A 259 -4.55 12.43 -7.98
N GLY A 260 -5.11 13.64 -7.84
CA GLY A 260 -4.48 14.86 -8.30
C GLY A 260 -3.08 15.02 -7.69
N ASN A 261 -2.10 15.28 -8.56
CA ASN A 261 -0.68 15.43 -8.23
C ASN A 261 0.04 14.14 -7.79
N GLN A 262 -0.56 12.96 -7.96
CA GLN A 262 0.12 11.68 -7.69
C GLN A 262 0.96 11.17 -8.87
N MET A 263 0.83 11.79 -10.04
CA MET A 263 1.53 11.37 -11.25
C MET A 263 3.04 11.64 -11.17
N ARG A 264 3.41 12.87 -10.82
CA ARG A 264 4.82 13.31 -10.73
C ARG A 264 5.63 12.49 -9.70
N PRO A 265 5.18 12.31 -8.43
CA PRO A 265 5.97 11.56 -7.45
C PRO A 265 6.19 10.10 -7.84
N MET A 266 5.19 9.45 -8.44
CA MET A 266 5.33 8.07 -8.91
C MET A 266 6.30 8.00 -10.09
N HIS A 267 6.20 8.92 -11.04
CA HIS A 267 7.09 9.00 -12.20
C HIS A 267 8.55 9.23 -11.78
N GLU A 268 8.83 10.22 -10.93
CA GLU A 268 10.17 10.50 -10.39
C GLU A 268 10.74 9.24 -9.70
N LYS A 269 9.92 8.57 -8.87
CA LYS A 269 10.33 7.32 -8.19
C LYS A 269 10.70 6.21 -9.18
N LEU A 270 9.99 6.05 -10.29
CA LEU A 270 10.33 5.04 -11.31
C LEU A 270 11.64 5.37 -12.02
N CYS A 271 11.82 6.64 -12.41
CA CYS A 271 13.03 7.12 -13.07
C CYS A 271 14.26 6.93 -12.17
N GLU A 272 14.17 7.33 -10.90
CA GLU A 272 15.25 7.17 -9.93
C GLU A 272 15.54 5.69 -9.64
N ARG A 273 14.50 4.87 -9.48
CA ARG A 273 14.65 3.46 -9.08
C ARG A 273 15.28 2.59 -10.16
N TYR A 274 14.94 2.83 -11.43
CA TYR A 274 15.34 1.95 -12.54
C TYR A 274 16.30 2.60 -13.53
N ASP A 275 16.73 3.84 -13.27
CA ASP A 275 17.53 4.65 -14.19
C ASP A 275 16.95 4.66 -15.62
N LYS A 276 15.61 4.72 -15.70
CA LYS A 276 14.87 4.61 -16.96
C LYS A 276 13.60 5.46 -16.92
N THR A 277 13.47 6.34 -17.90
CA THR A 277 12.26 7.15 -18.10
C THR A 277 11.26 6.40 -18.98
N PRO A 278 10.02 6.17 -18.51
CA PRO A 278 8.97 5.61 -19.36
C PRO A 278 8.69 6.49 -20.58
N GLN A 279 8.48 5.94 -21.77
CA GLN A 279 8.17 6.77 -22.94
C GLN A 279 6.72 7.27 -22.91
N HIS A 280 5.80 6.40 -22.50
CA HIS A 280 4.37 6.69 -22.44
C HIS A 280 3.85 6.49 -21.02
N TYR A 281 3.14 7.50 -20.51
CA TYR A 281 2.58 7.48 -19.16
C TYR A 281 1.05 7.65 -19.22
N ILE A 282 0.33 6.56 -18.95
CA ILE A 282 -1.13 6.51 -19.10
C ILE A 282 -1.78 6.66 -17.73
N VAL A 283 -2.72 7.59 -17.59
CA VAL A 283 -3.45 7.82 -16.34
C VAL A 283 -4.94 8.07 -16.56
N ASP A 284 -5.73 7.97 -15.50
CA ASP A 284 -7.12 8.44 -15.52
C ASP A 284 -7.21 9.98 -15.45
N GLY A 285 -8.35 10.55 -15.83
CA GLY A 285 -8.61 11.99 -15.81
C GLY A 285 -8.45 12.62 -14.43
N GLY A 286 -8.61 11.84 -13.34
CA GLY A 286 -8.35 12.30 -11.97
C GLY A 286 -6.89 12.69 -11.68
N PHE A 287 -5.94 12.17 -12.46
CA PHE A 287 -4.50 12.44 -12.33
C PHE A 287 -4.03 13.62 -13.19
N ALA A 288 -4.77 13.91 -14.27
CA ALA A 288 -4.39 14.80 -15.37
C ALA A 288 -4.46 16.30 -15.01
N SER A 289 -3.83 16.68 -13.90
CA SER A 289 -3.65 18.09 -13.54
C SER A 289 -2.62 18.73 -14.47
N ARG A 290 -2.80 20.02 -14.79
CA ARG A 290 -1.86 20.77 -15.64
C ARG A 290 -0.41 20.67 -15.13
N GLY A 291 -0.21 20.80 -13.82
CA GLY A 291 1.10 20.70 -13.20
C GLY A 291 1.69 19.28 -13.29
N GLY A 292 0.86 18.25 -13.15
CA GLY A 292 1.26 16.87 -13.33
C GLY A 292 1.72 16.58 -14.76
N ILE A 293 0.89 16.92 -15.76
CA ILE A 293 1.19 16.70 -17.18
C ILE A 293 2.50 17.40 -17.55
N THR A 294 2.62 18.68 -17.19
CA THR A 294 3.83 19.47 -17.47
C THR A 294 5.08 18.80 -16.91
N ALA A 295 5.06 18.42 -15.63
CA ALA A 295 6.25 17.86 -14.99
C ALA A 295 6.70 16.53 -15.62
N VAL A 296 5.74 15.67 -15.97
CA VAL A 296 6.03 14.34 -16.54
C VAL A 296 6.46 14.44 -18.01
N GLU A 297 5.86 15.34 -18.80
CA GLU A 297 6.32 15.58 -20.18
C GLU A 297 7.69 16.25 -20.22
N GLN A 298 7.98 17.20 -19.33
CA GLN A 298 9.32 17.81 -19.19
C GLN A 298 10.39 16.80 -18.78
N ALA A 299 10.01 15.78 -18.01
CA ALA A 299 10.90 14.69 -17.63
C ALA A 299 11.09 13.65 -18.75
N GLY A 300 10.44 13.81 -19.90
CA GLY A 300 10.64 12.99 -21.10
C GLY A 300 9.56 11.95 -21.38
N SER A 301 8.46 11.93 -20.62
CA SER A 301 7.37 10.95 -20.80
C SER A 301 6.12 11.58 -21.40
N GLN A 302 5.59 10.99 -22.47
CA GLN A 302 4.36 11.46 -23.10
C GLN A 302 3.13 11.04 -22.29
N VAL A 303 2.36 12.02 -21.80
CA VAL A 303 1.19 11.72 -20.98
C VAL A 303 -0.02 11.42 -21.86
N THR A 304 -0.77 10.37 -21.51
CA THR A 304 -2.05 10.01 -22.13
C THR A 304 -3.13 9.90 -21.05
N ALA A 305 -4.17 10.72 -21.16
CA ALA A 305 -5.25 10.77 -20.17
C ALA A 305 -6.57 11.23 -20.80
N PRO A 306 -7.75 10.78 -20.29
CA PRO A 306 -9.02 11.33 -20.72
C PRO A 306 -9.08 12.85 -20.53
N MET A 307 -9.41 13.57 -21.60
CA MET A 307 -9.59 15.02 -21.49
C MET A 307 -10.91 15.34 -20.79
N THR A 308 -10.86 16.30 -19.87
CA THR A 308 -12.07 16.79 -19.21
C THR A 308 -12.80 17.80 -20.08
N TYR A 309 -14.13 17.81 -19.97
CA TYR A 309 -15.03 18.79 -20.61
C TYR A 309 -15.11 18.73 -22.15
N VAL A 310 -14.61 17.67 -22.80
CA VAL A 310 -14.64 17.48 -24.27
C VAL A 310 -16.01 17.82 -24.84
N GLU A 311 -17.06 17.10 -24.42
CA GLU A 311 -18.43 17.32 -24.90
C GLU A 311 -18.92 18.76 -24.70
N GLN A 312 -18.52 19.42 -23.61
CA GLN A 312 -18.97 20.78 -23.29
C GLN A 312 -18.30 21.82 -24.18
N ILE A 313 -17.06 21.57 -24.58
CA ILE A 313 -16.30 22.41 -25.50
C ILE A 313 -16.89 22.27 -26.90
N GLU A 314 -17.13 21.04 -27.34
CA GLU A 314 -17.75 20.73 -28.64
C GLU A 314 -19.16 21.32 -28.74
N LYS A 315 -19.99 21.19 -27.70
CA LYS A 315 -21.33 21.83 -27.65
C LYS A 315 -21.30 23.35 -27.75
N ARG A 316 -20.17 23.98 -27.39
CA ARG A 316 -19.96 25.43 -27.54
C ARG A 316 -19.29 25.80 -28.87
N GLY A 317 -19.10 24.83 -29.78
CA GLY A 317 -18.43 25.01 -31.07
C GLY A 317 -16.91 25.15 -30.98
N GLY A 318 -16.30 24.79 -29.85
CA GLY A 318 -14.85 24.82 -29.67
C GLY A 318 -14.20 23.47 -30.01
N ASP A 319 -12.92 23.51 -30.39
CA ASP A 319 -12.09 22.32 -30.54
C ASP A 319 -11.39 21.97 -29.19
N PRO A 320 -11.68 20.82 -28.57
CA PRO A 320 -11.05 20.42 -27.30
C PRO A 320 -9.54 20.14 -27.41
N TYR A 321 -9.06 19.82 -28.61
CA TYR A 321 -7.67 19.49 -28.92
C TYR A 321 -6.83 20.75 -29.24
N GLN A 322 -7.46 21.91 -29.41
CA GLN A 322 -6.75 23.15 -29.70
C GLN A 322 -6.03 23.71 -28.46
N ARG A 323 -4.83 24.27 -28.66
CA ARG A 323 -4.08 25.01 -27.64
C ARG A 323 -4.93 26.15 -27.06
N ARG A 324 -4.91 26.29 -25.74
CA ARG A 324 -5.59 27.37 -25.02
C ARG A 324 -4.64 28.45 -24.54
N LYS A 325 -5.19 29.64 -24.26
CA LYS A 325 -4.45 30.81 -23.79
C LYS A 325 -3.60 30.56 -22.51
N LYS A 326 -3.99 29.61 -21.65
CA LYS A 326 -3.29 29.28 -20.40
C LYS A 326 -2.42 28.03 -20.50
N ASP A 327 -2.30 27.44 -21.68
CA ASP A 327 -1.49 26.24 -21.90
C ASP A 327 -0.03 26.65 -22.12
N ASN A 328 0.86 25.99 -21.38
CA ASN A 328 2.26 25.87 -21.74
C ASN A 328 2.42 24.86 -22.90
N ASP A 329 3.64 24.69 -23.38
CA ASP A 329 3.93 23.90 -24.56
C ASP A 329 3.63 22.41 -24.34
N GLU A 330 3.87 21.89 -23.14
CA GLU A 330 3.56 20.51 -22.77
C GLU A 330 2.04 20.25 -22.77
N MET A 331 1.24 21.16 -22.21
CA MET A 331 -0.21 21.02 -22.30
C MET A 331 -0.74 21.12 -23.73
N ALA A 332 -0.12 21.94 -24.57
CA ALA A 332 -0.48 22.04 -25.97
C ALA A 332 -0.17 20.72 -26.70
N GLY A 333 1.02 20.16 -26.48
CA GLY A 333 1.45 18.86 -27.01
C GLY A 333 0.55 17.73 -26.52
N PHE A 334 0.18 17.69 -25.23
CA PHE A 334 -0.79 16.75 -24.69
C PHE A 334 -2.14 16.82 -25.43
N ARG A 335 -2.69 18.02 -25.65
CA ARG A 335 -3.97 18.18 -26.35
C ARG A 335 -3.92 17.68 -27.79
N GLU A 336 -2.86 18.04 -28.52
CA GLU A 336 -2.66 17.58 -29.89
C GLU A 336 -2.51 16.06 -29.95
N ARG A 337 -1.72 15.49 -29.03
CA ARG A 337 -1.54 14.04 -28.90
C ARG A 337 -2.87 13.32 -28.66
N MET A 338 -3.73 13.86 -27.81
CA MET A 338 -5.04 13.27 -27.52
C MET A 338 -5.98 13.22 -28.74
N LYS A 339 -5.70 13.95 -29.82
CA LYS A 339 -6.44 13.85 -31.09
C LYS A 339 -6.08 12.59 -31.89
N THR A 340 -4.90 12.02 -31.65
CA THR A 340 -4.35 10.91 -32.43
C THR A 340 -5.04 9.59 -32.13
N GLU A 341 -5.17 8.72 -33.13
CA GLU A 341 -5.70 7.37 -32.94
C GLU A 341 -4.82 6.53 -31.98
N GLU A 342 -3.52 6.76 -32.01
CA GLU A 342 -2.54 6.09 -31.15
C GLU A 342 -2.80 6.36 -29.67
N ALA A 343 -3.01 7.63 -29.28
CA ALA A 343 -3.35 8.00 -27.91
C ALA A 343 -4.71 7.43 -27.48
N GLN A 344 -5.70 7.45 -28.38
CA GLN A 344 -7.02 6.86 -28.12
C GLN A 344 -6.93 5.35 -27.92
N ASN A 345 -6.10 4.65 -28.69
CA ASN A 345 -5.88 3.21 -28.54
C ASN A 345 -5.16 2.88 -27.21
N ARG A 346 -4.16 3.68 -26.80
CA ARG A 346 -3.55 3.55 -25.45
C ARG A 346 -4.58 3.73 -24.33
N LEU A 347 -5.46 4.73 -24.44
CA LEU A 347 -6.54 4.92 -23.46
C LEU A 347 -7.50 3.74 -23.39
N LYS A 348 -7.86 3.13 -24.52
CA LYS A 348 -8.72 1.92 -24.55
C LYS A 348 -8.07 0.74 -23.83
N GLN A 349 -6.75 0.62 -23.84
CA GLN A 349 -6.01 -0.43 -23.13
C GLN A 349 -5.84 -0.15 -21.64
N ARG A 350 -5.94 1.12 -21.20
CA ARG A 350 -5.72 1.55 -19.81
C ARG A 350 -6.44 0.68 -18.76
N PRO A 351 -7.74 0.35 -18.89
CA PRO A 351 -8.42 -0.47 -17.87
C PRO A 351 -7.73 -1.82 -17.66
N SER A 352 -7.29 -2.48 -18.75
CA SER A 352 -6.58 -3.77 -18.64
C SER A 352 -5.21 -3.66 -18.00
N ILE A 353 -4.55 -2.50 -18.08
CA ILE A 353 -3.19 -2.31 -17.54
C ILE A 353 -3.27 -1.84 -16.09
N ALA A 354 -4.06 -0.80 -15.82
CA ALA A 354 -4.04 -0.10 -14.54
C ALA A 354 -5.11 -0.58 -13.55
N GLU A 355 -6.32 -0.92 -14.02
CA GLU A 355 -7.41 -1.37 -13.13
C GLU A 355 -7.31 -2.87 -12.81
N TYR A 356 -6.75 -3.67 -13.71
CA TYR A 356 -6.60 -5.11 -13.51
C TYR A 356 -5.79 -5.46 -12.24
N PRO A 357 -4.59 -4.90 -11.99
CA PRO A 357 -3.87 -5.14 -10.74
C PRO A 357 -4.65 -4.68 -9.49
N ASN A 358 -5.36 -3.55 -9.58
CA ASN A 358 -6.23 -3.07 -8.50
C ASN A 358 -7.35 -4.07 -8.17
N ALA A 359 -8.03 -4.58 -9.20
CA ALA A 359 -9.08 -5.58 -9.06
C ALA A 359 -8.54 -6.90 -8.47
N GLU A 360 -7.40 -7.38 -8.99
CA GLU A 360 -6.74 -8.59 -8.54
C GLU A 360 -6.34 -8.52 -7.05
N CYS A 361 -5.75 -7.41 -6.61
CA CYS A 361 -5.44 -7.19 -5.20
C CYS A 361 -6.70 -7.14 -4.32
N ARG A 362 -7.79 -6.51 -4.79
CA ARG A 362 -9.08 -6.48 -4.06
C ARG A 362 -9.72 -7.86 -3.95
N ASN A 363 -9.68 -8.65 -5.01
CA ASN A 363 -10.18 -10.03 -5.05
C ASN A 363 -9.40 -10.93 -4.08
N ARG A 364 -8.13 -10.59 -3.82
CA ARG A 364 -7.26 -11.21 -2.82
C ARG A 364 -7.36 -10.60 -1.42
N GLY A 365 -8.37 -9.76 -1.16
CA GLY A 365 -8.67 -9.28 0.19
C GLY A 365 -8.10 -7.91 0.56
N LEU A 366 -7.51 -7.16 -0.38
CA LEU A 366 -7.08 -5.75 -0.19
C LEU A 366 -8.27 -4.77 -0.20
N GLN A 367 -9.33 -5.09 0.55
CA GLN A 367 -10.50 -4.23 0.73
C GLN A 367 -10.40 -3.37 1.99
N GLN A 368 -9.68 -3.88 3.00
CA GLN A 368 -9.45 -3.22 4.27
C GLN A 368 -8.13 -3.68 4.88
N PHE A 369 -7.31 -2.71 5.29
CA PHE A 369 -6.10 -2.97 6.05
C PHE A 369 -6.43 -3.48 7.46
N ARG A 370 -5.60 -4.41 7.94
CA ARG A 370 -5.62 -4.95 9.31
C ARG A 370 -4.48 -4.40 10.16
N VAL A 371 -3.84 -3.35 9.67
CA VAL A 371 -2.72 -2.63 10.25
C VAL A 371 -3.06 -1.14 10.27
N ARG A 372 -2.32 -0.36 11.04
CA ARG A 372 -2.53 1.07 11.25
C ARG A 372 -1.22 1.81 11.04
N GLY A 373 -1.29 3.06 10.61
CA GLY A 373 -0.13 3.86 10.26
C GLY A 373 0.37 3.58 8.84
N ARG A 374 0.85 4.63 8.18
CA ARG A 374 1.13 4.61 6.73
C ARG A 374 2.25 3.64 6.37
N GLU A 375 3.30 3.58 7.19
CA GLU A 375 4.45 2.68 6.99
C GLU A 375 4.01 1.20 6.98
N LYS A 376 3.23 0.78 7.98
CA LYS A 376 2.74 -0.60 8.07
C LYS A 376 1.75 -0.91 6.94
N VAL A 377 0.95 0.07 6.53
CA VAL A 377 0.05 -0.05 5.37
C VAL A 377 0.85 -0.20 4.07
N ASN A 378 1.96 0.52 3.91
CA ASN A 378 2.86 0.36 2.78
C ASN A 378 3.48 -1.03 2.73
N ALA A 379 4.03 -1.52 3.86
CA ALA A 379 4.54 -2.89 3.98
C ALA A 379 3.46 -3.92 3.62
N ALA A 380 2.25 -3.78 4.17
CA ALA A 380 1.13 -4.64 3.85
C ALA A 380 0.76 -4.60 2.36
N THR A 381 0.87 -3.43 1.70
CA THR A 381 0.58 -3.27 0.27
C THR A 381 1.65 -3.94 -0.60
N LEU A 382 2.93 -3.81 -0.23
CA LEU A 382 4.05 -4.47 -0.91
C LEU A 382 3.88 -6.00 -0.94
N TRP A 383 3.34 -6.62 0.11
CA TRP A 383 3.00 -8.04 0.08
C TRP A 383 2.02 -8.41 -1.04
N TYR A 384 1.00 -7.59 -1.29
CA TYR A 384 0.07 -7.81 -2.39
C TYR A 384 0.76 -7.60 -3.74
N VAL A 385 1.63 -6.60 -3.85
CA VAL A 385 2.39 -6.30 -5.07
C VAL A 385 3.31 -7.46 -5.44
N ILE A 386 4.13 -7.95 -4.49
CA ILE A 386 5.02 -9.09 -4.70
C ILE A 386 4.21 -10.34 -5.07
N THR A 387 3.10 -10.58 -4.40
CA THR A 387 2.24 -11.73 -4.68
C THR A 387 1.56 -11.63 -6.05
N HIS A 388 1.08 -10.44 -6.44
CA HIS A 388 0.53 -10.17 -7.77
C HIS A 388 1.58 -10.41 -8.84
N ASN A 389 2.77 -9.83 -8.68
CA ASN A 389 3.87 -9.97 -9.63
C ASN A 389 4.31 -11.44 -9.76
N PHE A 390 4.43 -12.18 -8.65
CA PHE A 390 4.68 -13.62 -8.68
C PHE A 390 3.66 -14.37 -9.54
N LEU A 391 2.37 -14.15 -9.32
CA LEU A 391 1.32 -14.81 -10.10
C LEU A 391 1.33 -14.39 -11.59
N ARG A 392 1.65 -13.13 -11.88
CA ARG A 392 1.81 -12.65 -13.26
C ARG A 392 3.00 -13.32 -13.94
N MET A 393 4.14 -13.39 -13.27
CA MET A 393 5.33 -14.08 -13.80
C MET A 393 5.05 -15.56 -14.08
N MET A 394 4.32 -16.24 -13.20
CA MET A 394 3.84 -17.60 -13.45
C MET A 394 2.91 -17.67 -14.68
N SER A 395 1.94 -16.75 -14.82
CA SER A 395 1.02 -16.75 -15.96
C SER A 395 1.69 -16.43 -17.31
N LEU A 396 2.79 -15.69 -17.28
CA LEU A 396 3.60 -15.33 -18.44
C LEU A 396 4.64 -16.40 -18.78
N GLY A 397 4.77 -17.46 -17.96
CA GLY A 397 5.77 -18.51 -18.14
C GLY A 397 7.21 -18.05 -17.84
N ILE A 398 7.38 -16.89 -17.21
CA ILE A 398 8.68 -16.37 -16.76
C ILE A 398 9.22 -17.26 -15.63
N LEU A 399 8.34 -17.60 -14.68
CA LEU A 399 8.61 -18.60 -13.66
C LEU A 399 8.00 -19.93 -14.07
N LYS A 400 8.79 -21.00 -14.01
CA LYS A 400 8.31 -22.37 -14.29
C LYS A 400 7.72 -22.97 -13.01
N PRO A 401 6.61 -23.72 -13.09
CA PRO A 401 6.12 -24.50 -11.95
C PRO A 401 7.16 -25.55 -11.55
N ALA A 402 7.22 -25.82 -10.24
CA ALA A 402 8.17 -26.74 -9.61
C ALA A 402 7.91 -28.22 -9.95
#